data_AF-A0A524KF85-F1
#
_entry.id   AF-A0A524KF85-F1
#
_cell.length_a   1.000
_cell.length_b   1.000
_cell.length_c   1.000
_cell.angle_alpha   90.00
_cell.angle_beta   90.00
_cell.angle_gamma   90.00
#
_symmetry.space_group_name_H-M   'P 1'
#
loop_
_entity.id
_entity.type
_entity.pdbx_description
1 polymer ?
#
loop_
_entity_poly.entity_id
_entity_poly.type
_entity_poly.pdbx_seq_one_letter_code
_entity_poly.pdbx_strand_id
1 'polypeptide(L)'
;MDKPLNYYRVLHVQPDAPDEIIRSSYRTLMTTLRRHPDLGGDHLTATAINEAYAVLSNPAKRAAYDDACQSVVANPVNAASAPEPSALCQFCGAAHGFRGRIHDSATCTTCNTPLAPAEHKRLEPGQRAVNRVQKRLALNYFTNWPGRGPYPGETRDISVHGLRFATHTALPVKKLIKVECEALVALVRIVSCDDHDERDWRWLIRSEYVTVRFRRARGGFLATRA
;
A
#
# COMPACT_ATOMS: atom_id res chain seq x y z
N MET A 1 -0.93 -17.76 -24.05
CA MET A 1 -0.39 -18.89 -23.26
C MET A 1 -0.77 -18.71 -21.82
N ASP A 2 -1.48 -19.70 -21.35
CA ASP A 2 -2.34 -19.74 -20.18
C ASP A 2 -1.59 -19.53 -18.87
N LYS A 3 -2.21 -18.73 -18.02
CA LYS A 3 -1.77 -18.43 -16.65
C LYS A 3 -1.50 -19.74 -15.91
N PRO A 4 -0.39 -19.89 -15.16
CA PRO A 4 -0.17 -21.10 -14.38
C PRO A 4 -1.33 -21.25 -13.40
N LEU A 5 -2.15 -22.29 -13.60
CA LEU A 5 -3.27 -22.60 -12.72
C LEU A 5 -2.68 -22.93 -11.35
N ASN A 6 -2.89 -22.04 -10.41
CA ASN A 6 -2.55 -22.27 -9.02
C ASN A 6 -3.49 -23.37 -8.49
N TYR A 7 -2.96 -24.57 -8.21
CA TYR A 7 -3.75 -25.73 -7.79
C TYR A 7 -4.53 -25.49 -6.49
N TYR A 8 -3.99 -24.65 -5.59
CA TYR A 8 -4.70 -24.26 -4.37
C TYR A 8 -5.96 -23.46 -4.68
N ARG A 9 -5.91 -22.59 -5.71
CA ARG A 9 -7.10 -21.86 -6.18
C ARG A 9 -8.12 -22.77 -6.86
N VAL A 10 -7.67 -23.78 -7.60
CA VAL A 10 -8.55 -24.76 -8.24
C VAL A 10 -9.33 -25.56 -7.20
N LEU A 11 -8.69 -25.95 -6.10
CA LEU A 11 -9.34 -26.63 -4.98
C LEU A 11 -9.95 -25.67 -3.95
N HIS A 12 -9.94 -24.36 -4.17
CA HIS A 12 -10.46 -23.36 -3.22
C HIS A 12 -9.91 -23.51 -1.78
N VAL A 13 -8.65 -23.92 -1.65
CA VAL A 13 -7.95 -24.09 -0.37
C VAL A 13 -6.76 -23.14 -0.27
N GLN A 14 -6.28 -22.89 0.95
CA GLN A 14 -5.05 -22.12 1.15
C GLN A 14 -3.81 -23.04 1.14
N PRO A 15 -2.59 -22.50 0.88
CA PRO A 15 -1.35 -23.28 0.91
C PRO A 15 -1.00 -23.88 2.28
N ASP A 16 -1.55 -23.36 3.37
CA ASP A 16 -1.43 -23.89 4.73
C ASP A 16 -2.54 -24.89 5.08
N ALA A 17 -3.48 -25.16 4.17
CA ALA A 17 -4.60 -26.05 4.44
C ALA A 17 -4.10 -27.49 4.74
N PRO A 18 -4.61 -28.13 5.81
CA PRO A 18 -4.28 -29.51 6.12
C PRO A 18 -4.94 -30.46 5.12
N ASP A 19 -4.38 -31.68 5.01
CA ASP A 19 -4.80 -32.66 3.99
C ASP A 19 -6.28 -33.05 4.10
N GLU A 20 -6.86 -32.97 5.29
CA GLU A 20 -8.29 -33.20 5.52
C GLU A 20 -9.17 -32.15 4.82
N ILE A 21 -8.73 -30.89 4.81
CA ILE A 21 -9.44 -29.79 4.14
C ILE A 21 -9.30 -29.91 2.62
N ILE A 22 -8.16 -30.36 2.12
CA ILE A 22 -7.95 -30.65 0.69
C ILE A 22 -8.88 -31.77 0.22
N ARG A 23 -8.96 -32.87 0.99
CA ARG A 23 -9.87 -33.99 0.73
C ARG A 23 -11.34 -33.58 0.80
N SER A 24 -11.71 -32.80 1.81
CA SER A 24 -13.07 -32.29 1.96
C SER A 24 -13.47 -31.37 0.81
N SER A 25 -12.59 -30.45 0.41
CA SER A 25 -12.85 -29.52 -0.68
C SER A 25 -13.01 -30.24 -2.02
N TYR A 26 -12.13 -31.20 -2.33
CA TYR A 26 -12.25 -32.04 -3.52
C TYR A 26 -13.59 -32.76 -3.60
N ARG A 27 -14.03 -33.38 -2.48
CA ARG A 27 -15.33 -34.05 -2.41
C ARG A 27 -16.46 -33.06 -2.65
N THR A 28 -16.48 -31.94 -1.93
CA THR A 28 -17.50 -30.89 -2.11
C THR A 28 -17.57 -30.38 -3.55
N LEU A 29 -16.43 -30.16 -4.20
CA LEU A 29 -16.36 -29.69 -5.58
C LEU A 29 -16.92 -30.72 -6.58
N MET A 30 -16.55 -31.99 -6.43
CA MET A 30 -17.00 -33.06 -7.33
C MET A 30 -18.46 -33.47 -7.11
N THR A 31 -18.91 -33.60 -5.86
CA THR A 31 -20.25 -34.13 -5.54
C THR A 31 -21.29 -33.03 -5.33
N THR A 32 -21.00 -32.05 -4.48
CA THR A 32 -21.99 -31.07 -4.01
C THR A 32 -22.17 -29.93 -5.02
N LEU A 33 -21.09 -29.49 -5.64
CA LEU A 33 -21.10 -28.43 -6.66
C LEU A 33 -21.28 -28.95 -8.09
N ARG A 34 -21.55 -30.26 -8.25
CA ARG A 34 -21.85 -30.94 -9.52
C ARG A 34 -20.86 -30.63 -10.64
N ARG A 35 -19.56 -30.49 -10.32
CA ARG A 35 -18.51 -30.25 -11.32
C ARG A 35 -18.09 -31.51 -12.08
N HIS A 36 -18.70 -32.65 -11.78
CA HIS A 36 -18.48 -33.90 -12.50
C HIS A 36 -19.14 -33.88 -13.88
N PRO A 37 -18.49 -34.39 -14.95
CA PRO A 37 -19.06 -34.44 -16.30
C PRO A 37 -20.38 -35.21 -16.35
N ASP A 38 -20.53 -36.28 -15.57
CA ASP A 38 -21.79 -37.05 -15.48
C ASP A 38 -22.96 -36.33 -14.80
N LEU A 39 -22.73 -35.19 -14.14
CA LEU A 39 -23.76 -34.41 -13.43
C LEU A 39 -24.00 -33.02 -14.06
N GLY A 40 -23.51 -32.80 -15.28
CA GLY A 40 -23.67 -31.55 -16.04
C GLY A 40 -22.53 -30.54 -15.86
N GLY A 41 -21.38 -30.98 -15.35
CA GLY A 41 -20.16 -30.17 -15.21
C GLY A 41 -19.32 -30.13 -16.48
N ASP A 42 -18.56 -29.04 -16.64
CA ASP A 42 -17.59 -28.89 -17.72
C ASP A 42 -16.39 -29.86 -17.52
N HIS A 43 -16.13 -30.70 -18.53
CA HIS A 43 -15.04 -31.69 -18.53
C HIS A 43 -13.67 -31.06 -18.24
N LEU A 44 -13.42 -29.85 -18.74
CA LEU A 44 -12.15 -29.15 -18.53
C LEU A 44 -11.98 -28.75 -17.05
N THR A 45 -13.08 -28.33 -16.41
CA THR A 45 -13.09 -27.99 -14.99
C THR A 45 -12.86 -29.22 -14.11
N ALA A 46 -13.48 -30.36 -14.44
CA ALA A 46 -13.30 -31.61 -13.70
C ALA A 46 -11.86 -32.13 -13.77
N THR A 47 -11.24 -32.07 -14.96
CA THR A 47 -9.84 -32.47 -15.18
C THR A 47 -8.89 -31.61 -14.35
N ALA A 48 -9.07 -30.29 -14.35
CA ALA A 48 -8.25 -29.38 -13.55
C ALA A 48 -8.36 -29.67 -12.03
N ILE A 49 -9.56 -29.98 -11.55
CA ILE A 49 -9.80 -30.35 -10.13
C ILE A 49 -9.08 -31.66 -9.78
N ASN A 50 -9.14 -32.66 -10.66
CA ASN A 50 -8.46 -33.94 -10.48
C ASN A 50 -6.94 -33.78 -10.45
N GLU A 51 -6.38 -33.01 -11.38
CA GLU A 51 -4.94 -32.72 -11.44
C GLU A 51 -4.47 -31.99 -10.18
N ALA A 52 -5.22 -30.96 -9.76
CA ALA A 52 -4.91 -30.22 -8.54
C ALA A 52 -4.96 -31.12 -7.30
N TYR A 53 -5.95 -32.00 -7.20
CA TYR A 53 -6.05 -32.96 -6.10
C TYR A 53 -4.93 -34.00 -6.13
N ALA A 54 -4.55 -34.52 -7.29
CA ALA A 54 -3.47 -35.50 -7.43
C ALA A 54 -2.10 -34.97 -6.98
N VAL A 55 -1.87 -33.65 -7.12
CA VAL A 55 -0.66 -32.97 -6.67
C VAL A 55 -0.75 -32.59 -5.19
N LEU A 56 -1.86 -31.98 -4.76
CA LEU A 56 -1.98 -31.42 -3.40
C LEU A 56 -2.32 -32.45 -2.31
N SER A 57 -2.89 -33.61 -2.66
CA SER A 57 -3.23 -34.67 -1.69
C SER A 57 -2.02 -35.50 -1.23
N ASN A 58 -0.91 -35.46 -1.96
CA ASN A 58 0.31 -36.18 -1.59
C ASN A 58 1.37 -35.17 -1.07
N PRO A 59 1.79 -35.28 0.20
CA PRO A 59 2.73 -34.33 0.81
C PRO A 59 4.03 -34.16 0.04
N ALA A 60 4.59 -35.24 -0.54
CA ALA A 60 5.83 -35.18 -1.31
C ALA A 60 5.64 -34.45 -2.65
N LYS A 61 4.50 -34.69 -3.34
CA LYS A 61 4.18 -33.99 -4.60
C LYS A 61 3.82 -32.53 -4.36
N ARG A 62 3.12 -32.24 -3.26
CA ARG A 62 2.80 -30.88 -2.82
C ARG A 62 4.07 -30.09 -2.52
N ALA A 63 5.00 -30.67 -1.77
CA ALA A 63 6.30 -30.04 -1.50
C ALA A 63 7.10 -29.78 -2.79
N ALA A 64 7.15 -30.73 -3.72
CA ALA A 64 7.81 -30.53 -5.01
C ALA A 64 7.13 -29.45 -5.87
N TYR A 65 5.80 -29.36 -5.83
CA TYR A 65 5.04 -28.29 -6.49
C TYR A 65 5.29 -26.92 -5.85
N ASP A 66 5.34 -26.85 -4.53
CA ASP A 66 5.64 -25.63 -3.79
C ASP A 66 7.08 -25.15 -4.03
N ASP A 67 8.05 -26.07 -4.11
CA ASP A 67 9.45 -25.80 -4.45
C ASP A 67 9.61 -25.33 -5.91
N ALA A 68 8.92 -25.99 -6.84
CA ALA A 68 8.85 -25.55 -8.24
C ALA A 68 8.19 -24.17 -8.37
N CYS A 69 7.18 -23.84 -7.54
CA CYS A 69 6.59 -22.51 -7.51
C CYS A 69 7.53 -21.47 -6.86
N GLN A 70 8.30 -21.86 -5.84
CA GLN A 70 9.24 -20.97 -5.15
C GLN A 70 10.47 -20.66 -6.01
N SER A 71 10.97 -21.59 -6.81
CA SER A 71 12.13 -21.37 -7.70
C SER A 71 11.86 -20.38 -8.84
N VAL A 72 10.60 -20.09 -9.18
CA VAL A 72 10.23 -19.00 -10.11
C VAL A 72 10.17 -17.63 -9.41
N VAL A 73 10.18 -17.59 -8.08
CA VAL A 73 10.13 -16.36 -7.26
C VAL A 73 11.32 -16.17 -6.31
N ALA A 74 12.28 -17.10 -6.29
CA ALA A 74 13.42 -17.07 -5.38
C ALA A 74 14.65 -16.42 -6.01
N ASN A 75 14.78 -15.10 -5.83
CA ASN A 75 16.06 -14.52 -5.42
C ASN A 75 16.07 -14.61 -3.87
N PRO A 76 17.15 -15.08 -3.21
CA PRO A 76 17.01 -15.73 -1.91
C PRO A 76 16.91 -14.70 -0.78
N VAL A 77 15.88 -14.84 0.06
CA VAL A 77 15.86 -14.26 1.40
C VAL A 77 15.33 -15.29 2.39
N ASN A 78 16.23 -15.66 3.31
CA ASN A 78 16.01 -16.61 4.39
C ASN A 78 14.81 -16.24 5.27
N ALA A 79 14.07 -17.26 5.64
CA ALA A 79 12.99 -17.23 6.61
C ALA A 79 13.51 -16.98 8.03
N ALA A 80 12.96 -15.96 8.69
CA ALA A 80 12.42 -16.06 10.05
C ALA A 80 11.77 -14.72 10.45
N SER A 81 10.55 -14.83 10.99
CA SER A 81 9.77 -13.82 11.72
C SER A 81 8.80 -12.97 10.88
N ALA A 82 7.58 -12.88 11.42
CA ALA A 82 6.35 -12.19 10.99
C ALA A 82 6.54 -10.80 10.32
N PRO A 83 5.54 -10.28 9.57
CA PRO A 83 5.72 -9.08 8.75
C PRO A 83 5.88 -7.84 9.63
N GLU A 84 7.12 -7.50 9.96
CA GLU A 84 7.50 -6.20 10.50
C GLU A 84 7.19 -5.11 9.45
N PRO A 85 6.67 -3.93 9.85
CA PRO A 85 6.43 -2.84 8.93
C PRO A 85 7.74 -2.53 8.20
N SER A 86 7.69 -2.66 6.87
CA SER A 86 8.80 -2.52 5.94
C SER A 86 9.91 -1.62 6.49
N ALA A 87 11.07 -2.19 6.81
CA ALA A 87 12.25 -1.46 7.30
C ALA A 87 12.85 -0.51 6.23
N LEU A 88 12.09 -0.20 5.19
CA LEU A 88 12.43 0.57 4.01
C LEU A 88 11.55 1.82 3.94
N CYS A 89 12.15 2.93 3.53
CA CYS A 89 11.41 4.15 3.24
C CYS A 89 10.50 3.96 2.01
N GLN A 90 9.21 4.24 2.15
CA GLN A 90 8.23 4.15 1.05
C GLN A 90 8.46 5.15 -0.09
N PHE A 91 9.34 6.14 0.09
CA PHE A 91 9.66 7.13 -0.94
C PHE A 91 10.96 6.83 -1.68
N CYS A 92 12.07 6.64 -0.96
CA CYS A 92 13.38 6.42 -1.58
C CYS A 92 13.87 4.97 -1.53
N GLY A 93 13.13 4.06 -0.90
CA GLY A 93 13.52 2.66 -0.74
C GLY A 93 14.67 2.41 0.24
N ALA A 94 15.23 3.44 0.88
CA ALA A 94 16.37 3.28 1.78
C ALA A 94 15.97 2.57 3.07
N ALA A 95 16.79 1.61 3.52
CA ALA A 95 16.61 0.94 4.79
C ALA A 95 16.81 1.92 5.95
N HIS A 96 15.85 1.99 6.86
CA HIS A 96 15.91 2.87 8.03
C HIS A 96 16.19 2.14 9.35
N GLY A 97 16.24 0.81 9.35
CA GLY A 97 16.64 0.00 10.50
C GLY A 97 15.71 0.05 11.72
N PHE A 98 14.68 0.90 11.73
CA PHE A 98 13.64 0.90 12.76
C PHE A 98 12.96 -0.47 12.84
N ARG A 99 12.99 -1.08 14.04
CA ARG A 99 12.27 -2.30 14.40
C ARG A 99 11.05 -1.89 15.24
N GLY A 100 9.86 -2.40 14.93
CA GLY A 100 8.61 -2.05 15.64
C GLY A 100 7.99 -0.69 15.29
N ARG A 101 7.34 -0.04 16.26
CA ARG A 101 6.55 1.19 16.05
C ARG A 101 7.46 2.37 15.72
N ILE A 102 7.30 2.92 14.52
CA ILE A 102 7.97 4.15 14.09
C ILE A 102 7.36 5.34 14.83
N HIS A 103 8.20 6.12 15.52
CA HIS A 103 7.76 7.32 16.26
C HIS A 103 7.27 8.40 15.29
N ASP A 104 6.28 9.21 15.70
CA ASP A 104 5.65 10.26 14.88
C ASP A 104 6.64 11.29 14.30
N SER A 105 7.81 11.44 14.94
CA SER A 105 8.88 12.35 14.52
C SER A 105 9.93 11.71 13.61
N ALA A 106 9.87 10.39 13.36
CA ALA A 106 10.89 9.67 12.63
C ALA A 106 10.86 10.03 11.13
N THR A 107 12.02 10.39 10.59
CA THR A 107 12.23 10.69 9.18
C THR A 107 13.32 9.79 8.61
N CYS A 108 13.25 9.53 7.29
CA CYS A 108 14.28 8.81 6.57
C CYS A 108 15.59 9.60 6.59
N THR A 109 16.70 8.97 6.93
CA THR A 109 18.03 9.63 6.92
C THR A 109 18.53 9.95 5.51
N THR A 110 18.02 9.24 4.49
CA THR A 110 18.43 9.44 3.09
C THR A 110 17.65 10.54 2.39
N CYS A 111 16.33 10.60 2.57
CA CYS A 111 15.46 11.52 1.84
C CYS A 111 14.63 12.45 2.75
N ASN A 112 14.78 12.36 4.07
CA ASN A 112 14.03 13.13 5.08
C ASN A 112 12.49 12.98 5.04
N THR A 113 11.97 11.97 4.33
CA THR A 113 10.54 11.66 4.31
C THR A 113 10.08 11.12 5.66
N PRO A 114 8.95 11.58 6.22
CA PRO A 114 8.39 11.01 7.44
C PRO A 114 8.05 9.54 7.23
N LEU A 115 8.43 8.71 8.20
CA LEU A 115 8.26 7.26 8.12
C LEU A 115 7.02 6.80 8.89
N ALA A 116 6.57 7.59 9.87
CA ALA A 116 5.35 7.29 10.60
C ALA A 116 4.14 7.39 9.66
N PRO A 117 3.27 6.36 9.61
CA PRO A 117 2.04 6.43 8.84
C PRO A 117 1.23 7.64 9.30
N ALA A 118 0.53 8.27 8.36
CA ALA A 118 -0.47 9.27 8.71
C ALA A 118 -1.55 8.56 9.52
N GLU A 119 -1.43 8.58 10.86
CA GLU A 119 -2.45 8.01 11.73
C GLU A 119 -3.77 8.72 11.36
N HIS A 120 -4.72 7.97 10.80
CA HIS A 120 -6.13 8.33 10.77
C HIS A 120 -6.63 8.32 12.23
N LYS A 121 -6.07 9.17 13.10
CA LYS A 121 -6.62 9.44 14.41
C LYS A 121 -8.01 9.98 14.14
N ARG A 122 -9.00 9.13 14.37
CA ARG A 122 -10.39 9.51 14.61
C ARG A 122 -10.31 10.55 15.73
N LEU A 123 -10.28 11.82 15.33
CA LEU A 123 -10.21 12.93 16.27
C LEU A 123 -11.43 12.77 17.19
N GLU A 124 -11.17 12.80 18.49
CA GLU A 124 -12.22 12.88 19.49
C GLU A 124 -13.17 14.02 19.11
N PRO A 125 -14.49 13.92 19.38
CA PRO A 125 -15.48 14.87 18.88
C PRO A 125 -15.25 16.36 19.26
N GLY A 126 -14.27 16.68 20.12
CA GLY A 126 -13.80 18.03 20.45
C GLY A 126 -12.65 18.59 19.60
N GLN A 127 -11.99 17.80 18.74
CA GLN A 127 -10.87 18.26 17.88
C GLN A 127 -11.31 18.66 16.46
N ARG A 128 -12.60 18.99 16.29
CA ARG A 128 -13.18 19.54 15.05
C ARG A 128 -12.60 20.89 14.60
N ALA A 129 -11.60 21.41 15.31
CA ALA A 129 -10.92 22.66 15.01
C ALA A 129 -9.47 22.45 14.49
N VAL A 130 -9.19 21.43 13.66
CA VAL A 130 -8.10 21.60 12.69
C VAL A 130 -8.68 22.42 11.54
N ASN A 131 -8.76 23.71 11.83
CA ASN A 131 -9.13 24.79 10.95
C ASN A 131 -8.46 24.51 9.59
N ARG A 132 -9.26 24.38 8.51
CA ARG A 132 -8.73 24.34 7.16
C ARG A 132 -7.86 25.58 7.00
N VAL A 133 -6.54 25.42 7.06
CA VAL A 133 -5.63 26.54 6.90
C VAL A 133 -5.66 26.85 5.42
N GLN A 134 -6.59 27.73 5.01
CA GLN A 134 -6.69 28.31 3.67
C GLN A 134 -5.54 29.31 3.46
N LYS A 135 -4.30 28.84 3.62
CA LYS A 135 -3.12 29.63 3.31
C LYS A 135 -2.52 29.15 2.00
N ARG A 136 -2.32 30.13 1.12
CA ARG A 136 -1.49 30.09 -0.07
C ARG A 136 -0.02 30.04 0.38
N LEU A 137 0.50 28.84 0.65
CA LEU A 137 1.88 28.63 1.09
C LEU A 137 2.70 28.07 -0.07
N ALA A 138 3.93 28.54 -0.21
CA ALA A 138 4.88 27.92 -1.12
C ALA A 138 5.15 26.48 -0.68
N LEU A 139 5.02 25.55 -1.63
CA LEU A 139 5.20 24.13 -1.45
C LEU A 139 6.23 23.62 -2.44
N ASN A 140 7.16 22.80 -1.97
CA ASN A 140 8.11 22.10 -2.80
C ASN A 140 7.73 20.63 -2.87
N TYR A 141 7.74 20.02 -4.06
CA TYR A 141 7.48 18.59 -4.21
C TYR A 141 8.60 17.85 -4.96
N PHE A 142 8.78 16.59 -4.61
CA PHE A 142 9.74 15.68 -5.20
C PHE A 142 9.01 14.46 -5.74
N THR A 143 9.27 14.11 -7.00
CA THR A 143 8.62 12.97 -7.67
C THR A 143 9.47 11.70 -7.67
N ASN A 144 10.76 11.82 -7.34
CA ASN A 144 11.69 10.72 -7.14
C ASN A 144 12.87 11.17 -6.28
N TRP A 145 13.53 10.23 -5.60
CA TRP A 145 14.77 10.47 -4.89
C TRP A 145 15.84 9.44 -5.27
N PRO A 146 17.11 9.84 -5.47
CA PRO A 146 17.62 11.21 -5.59
C PRO A 146 17.36 11.78 -7.01
N GLY A 147 16.94 13.05 -7.13
CA GLY A 147 17.12 13.80 -8.40
C GLY A 147 15.91 14.38 -9.15
N ARG A 148 14.64 14.09 -8.82
CA ARG A 148 13.49 14.79 -9.45
C ARG A 148 12.73 15.69 -8.47
N GLY A 149 13.32 16.84 -8.16
CA GLY A 149 12.78 17.94 -7.36
C GLY A 149 13.90 18.80 -6.76
N PRO A 150 13.58 19.89 -6.03
CA PRO A 150 12.23 20.36 -5.70
C PRO A 150 11.57 21.08 -6.89
N TYR A 151 10.33 20.72 -7.17
CA TYR A 151 9.47 21.50 -8.06
C TYR A 151 8.57 22.42 -7.23
N PRO A 152 8.34 23.67 -7.66
CA PRO A 152 7.49 24.60 -6.95
C PRO A 152 6.01 24.26 -7.15
N GLY A 153 5.25 24.52 -6.11
CA GLY A 153 3.80 24.42 -6.05
C GLY A 153 3.27 25.37 -4.98
N GLU A 154 1.95 25.50 -4.91
CA GLU A 154 1.32 26.38 -3.94
C GLU A 154 0.15 25.67 -3.26
N THR A 155 0.10 25.66 -1.94
CA THR A 155 -1.02 25.03 -1.24
C THR A 155 -2.31 25.82 -1.47
N ARG A 156 -3.42 25.09 -1.58
CA ARG A 156 -4.79 25.63 -1.62
C ARG A 156 -5.54 25.31 -0.35
N ASP A 157 -5.39 24.07 0.12
CA ASP A 157 -6.04 23.60 1.34
C ASP A 157 -5.16 22.54 2.01
N ILE A 158 -4.93 22.71 3.31
CA ILE A 158 -4.28 21.72 4.17
C ILE A 158 -5.34 21.23 5.15
N SER A 159 -5.73 19.97 5.01
CA SER A 159 -6.65 19.29 5.92
C SER A 159 -5.96 18.16 6.68
N VAL A 160 -6.69 17.47 7.55
CA VAL A 160 -6.20 16.26 8.24
C VAL A 160 -6.22 15.00 7.36
N HIS A 161 -7.05 14.98 6.32
CA HIS A 161 -7.22 13.81 5.43
C HIS A 161 -6.42 13.93 4.13
N GLY A 162 -6.05 15.14 3.74
CA GLY A 162 -5.33 15.36 2.50
C GLY A 162 -4.89 16.79 2.31
N LEU A 163 -4.18 16.97 1.19
CA LEU A 163 -3.57 18.21 0.77
C LEU A 163 -4.04 18.51 -0.66
N ARG A 164 -4.48 19.75 -0.88
CA ARG A 164 -4.69 20.30 -2.22
C ARG A 164 -3.64 21.36 -2.50
N PHE A 165 -2.98 21.25 -3.64
CA PHE A 165 -1.95 22.18 -4.07
C PHE A 165 -1.99 22.36 -5.58
N ALA A 166 -1.58 23.53 -6.03
CA ALA A 166 -1.51 23.88 -7.43
C ALA A 166 -0.06 23.75 -7.94
N THR A 167 0.11 23.34 -9.19
CA THR A 167 1.42 23.12 -9.84
C THR A 167 1.38 23.55 -11.31
N HIS A 168 2.54 23.78 -11.90
CA HIS A 168 2.65 24.08 -13.34
C HIS A 168 2.57 22.83 -14.23
N THR A 169 2.82 21.64 -13.68
CA THR A 169 2.92 20.39 -14.45
C THR A 169 1.92 19.36 -13.92
N ALA A 170 1.23 18.67 -14.82
CA ALA A 170 0.35 17.57 -14.45
C ALA A 170 1.14 16.46 -13.74
N LEU A 171 0.59 15.93 -12.64
CA LEU A 171 1.15 14.76 -11.96
C LEU A 171 0.25 13.53 -12.15
N PRO A 172 0.84 12.34 -12.37
CA PRO A 172 0.07 11.13 -12.61
C PRO A 172 -0.66 10.67 -11.35
N VAL A 173 -1.93 10.27 -11.50
CA VAL A 173 -2.77 9.74 -10.43
C VAL A 173 -2.19 8.44 -9.87
N LYS A 174 -2.41 8.16 -8.58
CA LYS A 174 -1.86 7.05 -7.77
C LYS A 174 -0.35 7.10 -7.51
N LYS A 175 0.39 8.08 -8.06
CA LYS A 175 1.82 8.22 -7.79
C LYS A 175 2.06 8.79 -6.40
N LEU A 176 3.12 8.30 -5.75
CA LEU A 176 3.64 8.82 -4.49
C LEU A 176 4.63 9.94 -4.75
N ILE A 177 4.43 11.07 -4.08
CA ILE A 177 5.33 12.21 -4.14
C ILE A 177 5.61 12.70 -2.72
N LYS A 178 6.82 13.20 -2.48
CA LYS A 178 7.15 13.88 -1.24
C LYS A 178 6.82 15.36 -1.40
N VAL A 179 6.15 15.94 -0.42
CA VAL A 179 5.83 17.37 -0.37
C VAL A 179 6.40 17.98 0.90
N GLU A 180 6.93 19.19 0.78
CA GLU A 180 7.51 19.97 1.87
C GLU A 180 7.03 21.40 1.78
N CYS A 181 6.48 21.92 2.86
CA CYS A 181 6.19 23.34 3.01
C CYS A 181 6.60 23.80 4.41
N GLU A 182 6.36 25.07 4.72
CA GLU A 182 6.64 25.60 6.06
C GLU A 182 5.84 24.88 7.16
N ALA A 183 4.63 24.42 6.85
CA ALA A 183 3.70 23.85 7.81
C ALA A 183 3.84 22.32 7.97
N LEU A 184 4.34 21.60 6.95
CA LEU A 184 4.42 20.13 6.99
C LEU A 184 5.47 19.57 6.05
N VAL A 185 5.88 18.33 6.34
CA VAL A 185 6.59 17.44 5.42
C VAL A 185 5.74 16.18 5.33
N ALA A 186 5.43 15.70 4.12
CA ALA A 186 4.59 14.53 3.93
C ALA A 186 4.96 13.71 2.69
N LEU A 187 4.68 12.41 2.75
CA LEU A 187 4.52 11.56 1.57
C LEU A 187 3.04 11.52 1.23
N VAL A 188 2.69 11.94 0.03
CA VAL A 188 1.29 12.00 -0.41
C VAL A 188 1.09 11.14 -1.65
N ARG A 189 -0.11 10.57 -1.78
CA ARG A 189 -0.58 9.87 -2.97
C ARG A 189 -1.49 10.79 -3.75
N ILE A 190 -1.25 10.94 -5.05
CA ILE A 190 -2.10 11.74 -5.92
C ILE A 190 -3.42 11.01 -6.18
N VAL A 191 -4.54 11.67 -5.90
CA VAL A 191 -5.90 11.14 -6.05
C VAL A 191 -6.56 11.70 -7.31
N SER A 192 -6.42 13.00 -7.55
CA SER A 192 -6.91 13.65 -8.77
C SER A 192 -5.97 14.76 -9.22
N CYS A 193 -5.99 15.04 -10.52
CA CYS A 193 -5.30 16.15 -11.15
C CYS A 193 -6.32 16.83 -12.06
N ASP A 194 -6.78 18.00 -11.65
CA ASP A 194 -7.80 18.78 -12.33
C ASP A 194 -7.12 19.97 -13.03
N ASP A 195 -7.51 20.29 -14.26
CA ASP A 195 -7.01 21.50 -14.94
C ASP A 195 -7.67 22.73 -14.29
N HIS A 196 -6.87 23.75 -14.00
CA HIS A 196 -7.30 24.98 -13.36
C HIS A 196 -6.76 26.17 -14.14
N ASP A 197 -7.67 27.01 -14.63
CA ASP A 197 -7.34 28.18 -15.45
C ASP A 197 -6.97 29.38 -14.55
N GLU A 198 -5.89 29.25 -13.78
CA GLU A 198 -5.19 30.36 -13.12
C GLU A 198 -3.88 30.63 -13.89
N ARG A 199 -3.64 31.87 -14.33
CA ARG A 199 -2.51 32.25 -15.22
C ARG A 199 -1.12 31.80 -14.75
N ASP A 200 -0.94 31.58 -13.44
CA ASP A 200 0.31 31.08 -12.85
C ASP A 200 0.28 29.59 -12.47
N TRP A 201 -0.87 28.94 -12.26
CA TRP A 201 -0.93 27.55 -11.79
C TRP A 201 -1.98 26.72 -12.52
N ARG A 202 -1.51 25.92 -13.48
CA ARG A 202 -2.37 25.22 -14.44
C ARG A 202 -3.05 23.96 -13.90
N TRP A 203 -2.48 23.31 -12.89
CA TRP A 203 -2.96 22.00 -12.43
C TRP A 203 -3.25 22.03 -10.93
N LEU A 204 -4.50 21.76 -10.58
CA LEU A 204 -4.94 21.59 -9.20
C LEU A 204 -4.90 20.10 -8.82
N ILE A 205 -4.06 19.78 -7.85
CA ILE A 205 -3.79 18.40 -7.45
C ILE A 205 -4.45 18.13 -6.12
N ARG A 206 -5.23 17.06 -6.06
CA ARG A 206 -5.75 16.48 -4.82
C ARG A 206 -4.88 15.32 -4.41
N SER A 207 -4.46 15.30 -3.16
CA SER A 207 -3.62 14.25 -2.63
C SER A 207 -4.04 13.83 -1.22
N GLU A 208 -3.82 12.56 -0.91
CA GLU A 208 -4.05 11.95 0.41
C GLU A 208 -2.71 11.66 1.10
N TYR A 209 -2.66 11.80 2.42
CA TYR A 209 -1.44 11.51 3.17
C TYR A 209 -1.20 10.02 3.29
N VAL A 210 0.03 9.60 2.98
CA VAL A 210 0.54 8.28 3.31
C VAL A 210 1.32 8.35 4.62
N THR A 211 2.23 9.32 4.70
CA THR A 211 2.94 9.70 5.94
C THR A 211 2.94 11.21 6.05
N VAL A 212 2.75 11.76 7.24
CA VAL A 212 2.73 13.22 7.44
C VAL A 212 3.37 13.60 8.76
N ARG A 213 4.16 14.67 8.73
CA ARG A 213 4.66 15.34 9.91
C ARG A 213 4.35 16.82 9.81
N PHE A 214 3.44 17.29 10.67
CA PHE A 214 3.17 18.71 10.81
C PHE A 214 4.33 19.38 11.57
N ARG A 215 4.92 20.40 10.97
CA ARG A 215 5.82 21.32 11.66
C ARG A 215 4.93 22.15 12.58
N ARG A 216 5.05 21.97 13.90
CA ARG A 216 4.35 22.82 14.87
C ARG A 216 4.60 24.28 14.47
N ALA A 217 3.54 25.01 14.14
CA ALA A 217 3.62 26.45 14.05
C ALA A 217 4.18 26.96 15.38
N ARG A 218 5.25 27.74 15.35
CA ARG A 218 5.62 28.57 16.50
C ARG A 218 4.47 29.56 16.71
N GLY A 219 3.53 29.18 17.56
CA GLY A 219 2.31 29.90 17.88
C GLY A 219 1.55 29.09 18.91
N GLY A 220 1.92 29.25 20.18
CA GLY A 220 1.49 28.38 21.27
C GLY A 220 0.03 28.58 21.66
N PHE A 221 -0.57 27.56 22.28
CA PHE A 221 -1.63 27.71 23.28
C PHE A 221 -1.66 26.47 24.19
N LEU A 222 -1.51 26.72 25.49
CA LEU A 222 -1.84 25.94 26.70
C LEU A 222 -1.09 24.60 26.91
N ALA A 223 -0.03 24.59 27.73
CA ALA A 223 0.00 24.64 29.20
C ALA A 223 -0.52 23.36 29.86
N THR A 224 0.44 22.58 30.35
CA THR A 224 0.33 21.55 31.37
C THR A 224 -0.51 22.03 32.55
N ARG A 225 -1.47 21.20 32.98
CA ARG A 225 -1.86 21.04 34.40
C ARG A 225 -1.89 19.53 34.63
N ALA A 226 -0.89 19.00 35.35
CA ALA A 226 -0.85 18.90 36.81
C ALA A 226 -1.83 17.83 37.28
#